data_AF-A0A7J7PCR9-F1
#
_entry.id   AF-A0A7J7PCR9-F1
#
_cell.length_a   1.000
_cell.length_b   1.000
_cell.length_c   1.000
_cell.angle_alpha   90.00
_cell.angle_beta   90.00
_cell.angle_gamma   90.00
#
_symmetry.space_group_name_H-M   'P 1'
#
loop_
_entity.id
_entity.type
_entity.pdbx_description
1 polymer ?
#
loop_
_entity_poly.entity_id
_entity_poly.type
_entity_poly.pdbx_seq_one_letter_code
_entity_poly.pdbx_strand_id
1 'polypeptide(L)'
;MVIDLLGPSLEDLFNFCSRKLTVKSVLMLADQMIARVEYVHSRSFIHRDIKPDNFLMGLGKRANQVNIIDFGLAKKYQDPKTHVHIPYCENKNLTGTARYASVNTHLGIEQSRRDDLESLGYVFMYFLRGSLPWQGLQAAKKQKYEKISEKKSKTAFESLCKGFPQEFVTYFQYVRSLRFEDKPDYSFLRHMFRDLFAKEGWNWDYVFDWTILKYQRSNGVERPLTSTTAALPAAGSGLPGQQQQLADVKGAARQDSAQAYKQYRSRAELQQPGAADPYSQSRQRAAADVPGRSSAAEHAKQVEHEFYV
;
A
#
# COMPACT_ATOMS: atom_id res chain seq x y z
N MET A 1 6.45 5.19 -30.46
CA MET A 1 7.23 4.64 -29.32
C MET A 1 6.92 3.16 -29.24
N VAL A 2 7.93 2.29 -29.41
CA VAL A 2 7.81 0.83 -29.24
C VAL A 2 8.49 0.49 -27.91
N ILE A 3 7.81 -0.24 -27.04
CA ILE A 3 8.26 -0.58 -25.68
C ILE A 3 7.92 -2.04 -25.36
N ASP A 4 8.57 -2.59 -24.33
CA ASP A 4 8.31 -3.94 -23.83
C ASP A 4 6.84 -4.14 -23.46
N LEU A 5 6.29 -5.29 -23.86
CA LEU A 5 4.97 -5.72 -23.41
C LEU A 5 5.06 -6.20 -21.95
N LEU A 6 4.21 -5.62 -21.10
CA LEU A 6 4.07 -5.96 -19.69
C LEU A 6 2.74 -6.68 -19.41
N GLY A 7 2.62 -7.23 -18.22
CA GLY A 7 1.40 -7.85 -17.71
C GLY A 7 0.37 -6.82 -17.23
N PRO A 8 -0.67 -7.29 -16.51
CA PRO A 8 -1.74 -6.42 -16.03
C PRO A 8 -1.24 -5.36 -15.04
N SER A 9 -1.94 -4.24 -14.97
CA SER A 9 -1.71 -3.20 -13.97
C SER A 9 -2.12 -3.67 -12.57
N LEU A 10 -1.66 -2.97 -11.53
CA LEU A 10 -2.11 -3.24 -10.17
C LEU A 10 -3.59 -2.87 -9.98
N GLU A 11 -4.17 -1.95 -10.75
CA GLU A 11 -5.63 -1.70 -10.73
C GLU A 11 -6.40 -2.90 -11.30
N ASP A 12 -5.93 -3.49 -12.40
CA ASP A 12 -6.55 -4.69 -12.99
C ASP A 12 -6.53 -5.87 -12.02
N LEU A 13 -5.38 -6.11 -11.39
CA LEU A 13 -5.20 -7.17 -10.39
C LEU A 13 -6.02 -6.89 -9.12
N PHE A 14 -6.12 -5.62 -8.72
CA PHE A 14 -6.96 -5.21 -7.61
C PHE A 14 -8.44 -5.49 -7.87
N ASN A 15 -8.94 -5.18 -9.07
CA ASN A 15 -10.30 -5.51 -9.50
C ASN A 15 -10.50 -7.04 -9.55
N PHE A 16 -9.52 -7.79 -10.06
CA PHE A 16 -9.55 -9.26 -10.06
C PHE A 16 -9.67 -9.86 -8.66
N CYS A 17 -9.02 -9.24 -7.67
CA CYS A 17 -9.08 -9.59 -6.25
C CYS A 17 -10.32 -9.01 -5.51
N SER A 18 -11.38 -8.64 -6.24
CA SER A 18 -12.60 -8.06 -5.65
C SER A 18 -12.34 -6.78 -4.86
N ARG A 19 -11.40 -5.95 -5.33
CA ARG A 19 -11.07 -4.62 -4.81
C ARG A 19 -10.66 -4.62 -3.35
N LYS A 20 -9.91 -5.62 -2.92
CA LYS A 20 -9.23 -5.63 -1.62
C LYS A 20 -8.03 -6.54 -1.67
N LEU A 21 -6.87 -6.04 -1.22
CA LEU A 21 -5.68 -6.85 -1.05
C LEU A 21 -5.41 -7.14 0.42
N THR A 22 -4.76 -8.27 0.69
CA THR A 22 -4.25 -8.64 2.00
C THR A 22 -3.04 -7.78 2.38
N VAL A 23 -2.80 -7.65 3.68
CA VAL A 23 -1.60 -6.94 4.18
C VAL A 23 -0.33 -7.60 3.64
N LYS A 24 -0.24 -8.94 3.62
CA LYS A 24 0.88 -9.68 3.02
C LYS A 24 1.19 -9.21 1.59
N SER A 25 0.17 -9.20 0.73
CA SER A 25 0.33 -8.75 -0.67
C SER A 25 0.74 -7.28 -0.77
N VAL A 26 0.14 -6.41 0.05
CA VAL A 26 0.46 -4.97 0.04
C VAL A 26 1.89 -4.70 0.52
N LEU A 27 2.40 -5.41 1.53
CA LEU A 27 3.79 -5.24 1.99
C LEU A 27 4.80 -5.72 0.93
N MET A 28 4.54 -6.85 0.26
CA MET A 28 5.40 -7.29 -0.86
C MET A 28 5.40 -6.31 -2.03
N LEU A 29 4.25 -5.69 -2.33
CA LEU A 29 4.15 -4.61 -3.32
C LEU A 29 4.89 -3.36 -2.86
N ALA A 30 4.69 -2.93 -1.61
CA ALA A 30 5.27 -1.71 -1.07
C ALA A 30 6.80 -1.69 -1.17
N ASP A 31 7.45 -2.81 -0.86
CA ASP A 31 8.90 -2.95 -1.01
C ASP A 31 9.39 -2.65 -2.44
N GLN A 32 8.74 -3.27 -3.43
CA GLN A 32 9.10 -3.08 -4.84
C GLN A 32 8.73 -1.68 -5.34
N MET A 33 7.55 -1.17 -4.98
CA MET A 33 7.09 0.14 -5.44
C MET A 33 7.94 1.28 -4.88
N ILE A 34 8.34 1.22 -3.60
CA ILE A 34 9.28 2.18 -3.01
C ILE A 34 10.61 2.13 -3.77
N ALA A 35 11.12 0.93 -4.07
CA ALA A 35 12.34 0.79 -4.86
C ALA A 35 12.24 1.35 -6.29
N ARG A 36 11.07 1.23 -6.95
CA ARG A 36 10.84 1.85 -8.27
C ARG A 36 10.85 3.38 -8.18
N VAL A 37 10.16 3.94 -7.19
CA VAL A 37 10.13 5.40 -6.96
C VAL A 37 11.52 5.92 -6.59
N GLU A 38 12.24 5.23 -5.71
CA GLU A 38 13.64 5.53 -5.38
C GLU A 38 14.53 5.56 -6.64
N TYR A 39 14.39 4.58 -7.52
CA TYR A 39 15.14 4.53 -8.77
C TYR A 39 14.84 5.75 -9.66
N VAL A 40 13.56 6.11 -9.84
CA VAL A 40 13.17 7.31 -10.62
C VAL A 40 13.80 8.58 -10.02
N HIS A 41 13.73 8.73 -8.70
CA HIS A 41 14.36 9.84 -7.98
C HIS A 41 15.89 9.86 -8.13
N SER A 42 16.55 8.70 -8.14
CA SER A 42 18.00 8.59 -8.36
C SER A 42 18.43 9.10 -9.75
N ARG A 43 17.50 9.12 -10.72
CA ARG A 43 17.71 9.68 -12.06
C ARG A 43 17.34 11.17 -12.15
N SER A 44 17.16 11.84 -11.01
CA SER A 44 16.81 13.27 -10.87
C SER A 44 15.41 13.65 -11.38
N PHE A 45 14.50 12.68 -11.49
CA PHE A 45 13.10 12.91 -11.88
C PHE A 45 12.15 12.58 -10.73
N ILE A 46 11.04 13.29 -10.65
CA ILE A 46 9.82 12.91 -9.93
C ILE A 46 8.77 12.46 -10.94
N HIS A 47 7.95 11.49 -10.57
CA HIS A 47 6.94 10.89 -11.43
C HIS A 47 5.66 11.74 -11.54
N ARG A 48 5.17 12.29 -10.41
CA ARG A 48 3.98 13.15 -10.30
C ARG A 48 2.62 12.53 -10.67
N ASP A 49 2.57 11.21 -10.92
CA ASP A 49 1.31 10.50 -11.18
C ASP A 49 1.36 9.05 -10.67
N ILE A 50 1.73 8.92 -9.40
CA ILE A 50 1.73 7.63 -8.70
C ILE A 50 0.29 7.16 -8.51
N LYS A 51 -0.08 6.08 -9.21
CA LYS A 51 -1.41 5.45 -9.16
C LYS A 51 -1.31 3.97 -9.55
N PRO A 52 -2.25 3.10 -9.12
CA PRO A 52 -2.20 1.67 -9.41
C PRO A 52 -2.06 1.31 -10.89
N ASP A 53 -2.66 2.11 -11.78
CA ASP A 53 -2.62 1.90 -13.24
C ASP A 53 -1.19 2.02 -13.81
N ASN A 54 -0.32 2.81 -13.19
CA ASN A 54 1.05 3.05 -13.64
C ASN A 54 2.06 2.03 -13.08
N PHE A 55 1.58 1.03 -12.32
CA PHE A 55 2.40 -0.09 -11.85
C PHE A 55 1.91 -1.38 -12.48
N LEU A 56 2.77 -2.06 -13.25
CA LEU A 56 2.43 -3.27 -13.98
C LEU A 56 3.30 -4.44 -13.53
N MET A 57 2.71 -5.63 -13.46
CA MET A 57 3.49 -6.85 -13.27
C MET A 57 4.21 -7.22 -14.56
N GLY A 58 5.39 -7.84 -14.47
CA GLY A 58 6.05 -8.41 -15.65
C GLY A 58 5.31 -9.63 -16.22
N LEU A 59 5.87 -10.19 -17.30
CA LEU A 59 5.38 -11.42 -17.93
C LEU A 59 6.36 -12.59 -17.75
N GLY A 60 5.84 -13.82 -17.85
CA GLY A 60 6.65 -15.05 -17.80
C GLY A 60 7.50 -15.14 -16.54
N LYS A 61 8.82 -15.28 -16.70
CA LYS A 61 9.79 -15.36 -15.58
C LYS A 61 9.86 -14.08 -14.73
N ARG A 62 9.36 -12.94 -15.23
CA ARG A 62 9.30 -11.65 -14.52
C ARG A 62 7.93 -11.36 -13.92
N ALA A 63 7.03 -12.35 -13.85
CA ALA A 63 5.65 -12.16 -13.39
C ALA A 63 5.52 -11.72 -11.92
N ASN A 64 6.57 -11.84 -11.12
CA ASN A 64 6.65 -11.35 -9.74
C ASN A 64 7.27 -9.95 -9.61
N GLN A 65 7.76 -9.36 -10.71
CA GLN A 65 8.40 -8.06 -10.72
C GLN A 65 7.39 -6.95 -11.04
N VAL A 66 7.30 -5.97 -10.14
CA VAL A 66 6.55 -4.73 -10.37
C VAL A 66 7.40 -3.79 -11.26
N ASN A 67 6.77 -3.15 -12.22
CA ASN A 67 7.36 -2.13 -13.10
C ASN A 67 6.59 -0.82 -12.94
N ILE A 68 7.26 0.31 -13.11
CA ILE A 68 6.63 1.64 -13.15
C ILE A 68 6.66 2.16 -14.58
N ILE A 69 5.55 2.72 -15.06
CA ILE A 69 5.38 3.23 -16.43
C ILE A 69 4.77 4.64 -16.43
N ASP A 70 4.59 5.20 -17.63
CA ASP A 70 3.94 6.49 -17.87
C ASP A 70 4.66 7.68 -17.22
N PHE A 71 5.80 8.03 -17.83
CA PHE A 71 6.57 9.21 -17.47
C PHE A 71 6.06 10.49 -18.16
N GLY A 72 4.84 10.50 -18.71
CA GLY A 72 4.29 11.65 -19.45
C GLY A 72 4.14 12.92 -18.59
N LEU A 73 3.96 12.74 -17.28
CA LEU A 73 3.92 13.83 -16.30
C LEU A 73 5.22 13.95 -15.49
N ALA A 74 6.26 13.16 -15.76
CA ALA A 74 7.50 13.23 -15.01
C ALA A 74 8.20 14.58 -15.19
N LYS A 75 8.95 15.02 -14.19
CA LYS A 75 9.67 16.31 -14.20
C LYS A 75 11.01 16.19 -13.49
N LYS A 76 12.04 16.86 -14.00
CA LYS A 76 13.31 16.98 -13.28
C LYS A 76 13.12 17.82 -12.02
N TYR A 77 13.51 17.28 -10.87
CA TYR A 77 13.41 17.97 -9.58
C TYR A 77 14.77 18.53 -9.11
N GLN A 78 15.86 18.10 -9.73
CA GLN A 78 17.19 18.62 -9.47
C GLN A 78 18.02 18.58 -10.75
N ASP A 79 19.10 19.36 -10.81
CA ASP A 79 20.10 19.24 -11.85
C ASP A 79 20.84 17.89 -11.75
N PRO A 80 20.98 17.12 -12.84
CA PRO A 80 21.59 15.79 -12.78
C PRO A 80 23.11 15.80 -12.55
N LYS A 81 23.79 16.94 -12.71
CA LYS A 81 25.23 17.09 -12.50
C LYS A 81 25.55 17.74 -11.17
N THR A 82 24.89 18.84 -10.84
CA THR A 82 25.15 19.61 -9.62
C THR A 82 24.30 19.17 -8.43
N HIS A 83 23.25 18.38 -8.67
CA HIS A 83 22.25 17.98 -7.69
C HIS A 83 21.54 19.15 -6.98
N VAL A 84 21.62 20.36 -7.55
CA VAL A 84 20.88 21.52 -7.07
C VAL A 84 19.39 21.29 -7.32
N HIS A 85 18.59 21.37 -6.25
CA HIS A 85 17.15 21.17 -6.29
C HIS A 85 16.45 22.32 -7.03
N ILE A 86 15.29 22.05 -7.64
CA ILE A 86 14.42 23.11 -8.17
C ILE A 86 13.95 24.02 -7.02
N PRO A 87 13.76 25.32 -7.27
CA PRO A 87 13.29 26.22 -6.23
C PRO A 87 11.86 25.88 -5.79
N TYR A 88 11.54 26.17 -4.54
CA TYR A 88 10.18 26.11 -4.03
C TYR A 88 9.29 27.10 -4.78
N CYS A 89 8.07 26.67 -5.12
CA CYS A 89 7.12 27.48 -5.86
C CYS A 89 5.68 27.09 -5.49
N GLU A 90 4.79 28.07 -5.43
CA GLU A 90 3.35 27.89 -5.16
C GLU A 90 2.52 28.28 -6.38
N ASN A 91 1.19 28.28 -6.24
CA ASN A 91 0.23 28.63 -7.30
C ASN A 91 0.33 27.74 -8.56
N LYS A 92 0.71 26.47 -8.39
CA LYS A 92 0.67 25.46 -9.44
C LYS A 92 -0.74 24.88 -9.60
N ASN A 93 -1.08 24.54 -10.83
CA ASN A 93 -2.27 23.73 -11.09
C ASN A 93 -2.03 22.29 -10.63
N LEU A 94 -3.07 21.65 -10.09
CA LEU A 94 -3.05 20.23 -9.77
C LEU A 94 -2.67 19.44 -11.01
N THR A 95 -1.56 18.69 -10.90
CA THR A 95 -1.05 17.80 -11.95
C THR A 95 -1.08 16.37 -11.40
N GLY A 96 -1.53 15.42 -12.22
CA GLY A 96 -1.71 14.02 -11.84
C GLY A 96 -3.10 13.70 -11.30
N THR A 97 -3.25 12.49 -10.76
CA THR A 97 -4.56 11.97 -10.34
C THR A 97 -4.96 12.46 -8.94
N ALA A 98 -5.97 13.34 -8.85
CA ALA A 98 -6.41 13.96 -7.59
C ALA A 98 -6.68 12.99 -6.42
N ARG A 99 -7.12 11.76 -6.71
CA ARG A 99 -7.36 10.69 -5.72
C ARG A 99 -6.09 10.35 -4.94
N TYR A 100 -4.95 10.27 -5.61
CA TYR A 100 -3.66 9.86 -5.04
C TYR A 100 -2.71 11.04 -4.82
N ALA A 101 -2.96 12.22 -5.41
CA ALA A 101 -2.10 13.39 -5.23
C ALA A 101 -1.86 13.77 -3.75
N SER A 102 -0.67 14.25 -3.41
CA SER A 102 -0.34 14.75 -2.07
C SER A 102 -1.21 15.95 -1.67
N VAL A 103 -1.33 16.23 -0.37
CA VAL A 103 -2.01 17.45 0.11
C VAL A 103 -1.32 18.70 -0.43
N ASN A 104 0.01 18.73 -0.48
CA ASN A 104 0.76 19.87 -1.06
C ASN A 104 0.39 20.12 -2.52
N THR A 105 0.19 19.05 -3.30
CA THR A 105 -0.24 19.17 -4.71
C THR A 105 -1.61 19.82 -4.84
N HIS A 106 -2.53 19.51 -3.91
CA HIS A 106 -3.84 20.17 -3.87
C HIS A 106 -3.75 21.65 -3.44
N LEU A 107 -2.75 22.00 -2.64
CA LEU A 107 -2.47 23.38 -2.23
C LEU A 107 -1.72 24.19 -3.29
N GLY A 108 -1.45 23.60 -4.47
CA GLY A 108 -0.72 24.26 -5.56
C GLY A 108 0.77 24.46 -5.28
N ILE A 109 1.33 23.70 -4.34
CA ILE A 109 2.77 23.69 -4.07
C ILE A 109 3.45 22.81 -5.14
N GLU A 110 4.60 23.25 -5.63
CA GLU A 110 5.45 22.48 -6.54
C GLU A 110 5.77 21.10 -5.95
N GLN A 111 5.70 20.06 -6.78
CA GLN A 111 5.93 18.69 -6.32
C GLN A 111 7.43 18.41 -6.21
N SER A 112 7.77 17.53 -5.26
CA SER A 112 9.10 17.02 -4.98
C SER A 112 9.02 15.52 -4.61
N ARG A 113 10.16 14.93 -4.20
CA ARG A 113 10.24 13.48 -3.88
C ARG A 113 9.24 13.04 -2.80
N ARG A 114 8.94 13.90 -1.82
CA ARG A 114 7.99 13.58 -0.74
C ARG A 114 6.57 13.40 -1.25
N ASP A 115 6.21 14.07 -2.35
CA ASP A 115 4.85 14.05 -2.90
C ASP A 115 4.57 12.72 -3.64
N ASP A 116 5.56 12.15 -4.33
CA ASP A 116 5.48 10.81 -4.90
C ASP A 116 5.32 9.75 -3.79
N LEU A 117 6.05 9.88 -2.68
CA LEU A 117 5.94 8.94 -1.54
C LEU A 117 4.61 9.07 -0.80
N GLU A 118 4.07 10.28 -0.65
CA GLU A 118 2.77 10.47 0.00
C GLU A 118 1.67 9.83 -0.85
N SER A 119 1.75 10.04 -2.17
CA SER A 119 0.86 9.42 -3.14
C SER A 119 0.92 7.89 -3.08
N LEU A 120 2.13 7.35 -2.91
CA LEU A 120 2.34 5.91 -2.75
C LEU A 120 1.70 5.35 -1.47
N GLY A 121 1.77 6.09 -0.36
CA GLY A 121 1.05 5.75 0.87
C GLY A 121 -0.47 5.68 0.66
N TYR A 122 -1.04 6.64 -0.07
CA TYR A 122 -2.46 6.61 -0.42
C TYR A 122 -2.82 5.42 -1.32
N VAL A 123 -1.92 5.01 -2.22
CA VAL A 123 -2.09 3.78 -3.03
C VAL A 123 -2.11 2.53 -2.14
N PHE A 124 -1.21 2.42 -1.14
CA PHE A 124 -1.23 1.30 -0.19
C PHE A 124 -2.54 1.22 0.59
N MET A 125 -3.00 2.35 1.14
CA MET A 125 -4.26 2.40 1.87
C MET A 125 -5.48 2.15 0.99
N TYR A 126 -5.43 2.55 -0.29
CA TYR A 126 -6.46 2.22 -1.26
C TYR A 126 -6.58 0.70 -1.47
N PHE A 127 -5.46 -0.01 -1.64
CA PHE A 127 -5.46 -1.47 -1.77
C PHE A 127 -5.98 -2.19 -0.52
N LEU A 128 -5.59 -1.72 0.67
CA LEU A 128 -5.98 -2.33 1.94
C LEU A 128 -7.46 -2.11 2.27
N ARG A 129 -7.97 -0.91 2.00
CA ARG A 129 -9.32 -0.48 2.39
C ARG A 129 -10.38 -0.81 1.35
N GLY A 130 -10.00 -0.94 0.09
CA GLY A 130 -10.93 -1.04 -1.05
C GLY A 130 -11.32 0.32 -1.63
N SER A 131 -11.32 1.35 -0.79
CA SER A 131 -11.56 2.74 -1.14
C SER A 131 -10.93 3.70 -0.13
N LEU A 132 -10.70 4.94 -0.58
CA LEU A 132 -10.23 6.06 0.22
C LEU A 132 -11.41 6.94 0.68
N PRO A 133 -11.33 7.58 1.86
CA PRO A 133 -12.43 8.38 2.44
C PRO A 133 -12.89 9.59 1.59
N TRP A 134 -12.10 10.00 0.60
CA TRP A 134 -12.38 11.09 -0.33
C TRP A 134 -12.84 10.61 -1.72
N GLN A 135 -13.19 9.32 -1.88
CA GLN A 135 -13.83 8.82 -3.10
C GLN A 135 -15.34 9.07 -3.08
N GLY A 136 -15.94 9.24 -4.27
CA GLY A 136 -17.40 9.36 -4.44
C GLY A 136 -18.00 10.70 -3.97
N LEU A 137 -17.17 11.70 -3.65
CA LEU A 137 -17.66 13.02 -3.25
C LEU A 137 -18.42 13.70 -4.38
N GLN A 138 -19.66 14.10 -4.09
CA GLN A 138 -20.56 14.79 -5.02
C GLN A 138 -20.21 16.29 -5.04
N ALA A 139 -19.81 16.79 -6.21
CA ALA A 139 -19.51 18.20 -6.46
C ALA A 139 -19.39 18.49 -7.96
N ALA A 140 -19.60 19.75 -8.34
CA ALA A 140 -19.21 20.24 -9.66
C ALA A 140 -17.69 20.09 -9.87
N LYS A 141 -17.23 19.97 -11.13
CA LYS A 141 -15.84 19.60 -11.47
C LYS A 141 -14.77 20.42 -10.71
N LYS A 142 -14.90 21.74 -10.63
CA LYS A 142 -13.93 22.61 -9.93
C LYS A 142 -13.95 22.40 -8.41
N GLN A 143 -15.13 22.39 -7.82
CA GLN A 143 -15.35 22.16 -6.38
C GLN A 143 -14.95 20.74 -5.93
N LYS A 144 -14.92 19.77 -6.85
CA LYS A 144 -14.55 18.39 -6.53
C LYS A 144 -13.13 18.27 -6.02
N TYR A 145 -12.19 19.01 -6.59
CA TYR A 145 -10.79 18.99 -6.14
C TYR A 145 -10.64 19.64 -4.77
N GLU A 146 -11.30 20.77 -4.54
CA GLU A 146 -11.34 21.44 -3.24
C GLU A 146 -11.91 20.52 -2.15
N LYS A 147 -13.03 19.82 -2.41
CA LYS A 147 -13.60 18.85 -1.45
C LYS A 147 -12.69 17.67 -1.17
N ILE A 148 -11.98 17.16 -2.18
CA ILE A 148 -11.00 16.08 -1.99
C ILE A 148 -9.84 16.58 -1.10
N SER A 149 -9.31 17.76 -1.40
CA SER A 149 -8.25 18.41 -0.62
C SER A 149 -8.66 18.59 0.83
N GLU A 150 -9.82 19.20 1.07
CA GLU A 150 -10.37 19.42 2.40
C GLU A 150 -10.55 18.11 3.17
N LYS A 151 -11.10 17.08 2.50
CA LYS A 151 -11.30 15.77 3.12
C LYS A 151 -9.97 15.09 3.45
N LYS A 152 -8.94 15.21 2.61
CA LYS A 152 -7.59 14.70 2.88
C LYS A 152 -6.99 15.38 4.11
N SER A 153 -6.98 16.70 4.14
CA SER A 153 -6.41 17.48 5.25
C SER A 153 -7.11 17.23 6.59
N LYS A 154 -8.44 17.01 6.57
CA LYS A 154 -9.21 16.71 7.79
C LYS A 154 -9.13 15.25 8.25
N THR A 155 -8.63 14.34 7.42
CA THR A 155 -8.54 12.91 7.77
C THR A 155 -7.20 12.64 8.44
N ALA A 156 -7.19 12.50 9.76
CA ALA A 156 -6.02 12.07 10.52
C ALA A 156 -5.50 10.71 10.02
N PHE A 157 -4.18 10.50 10.05
CA PHE A 157 -3.57 9.26 9.54
C PHE A 157 -3.97 8.04 10.37
N GLU A 158 -4.19 8.20 11.67
CA GLU A 158 -4.69 7.17 12.58
C GLU A 158 -6.11 6.73 12.18
N SER A 159 -6.93 7.68 11.71
CA SER A 159 -8.28 7.39 11.19
C SER A 159 -8.22 6.70 9.82
N LEU A 160 -7.34 7.18 8.93
CA LEU A 160 -7.13 6.57 7.62
C LEU A 160 -6.65 5.11 7.74
N CYS A 161 -5.71 4.86 8.66
CA CYS A 161 -5.08 3.56 8.87
C CYS A 161 -5.75 2.70 9.93
N LYS A 162 -6.89 3.14 10.50
CA LYS A 162 -7.62 2.39 11.53
C LYS A 162 -7.92 0.95 11.07
N GLY A 163 -7.49 -0.02 11.89
CA GLY A 163 -7.67 -1.45 11.63
C GLY A 163 -6.56 -2.09 10.80
N PHE A 164 -5.47 -1.37 10.51
CA PHE A 164 -4.26 -1.86 9.85
C PHE A 164 -3.03 -1.64 10.76
N PRO A 165 -1.89 -2.30 10.48
CA PRO A 165 -0.66 -2.14 11.27
C PRO A 165 -0.19 -0.68 11.42
N GLN A 166 0.42 -0.37 12.57
CA GLN A 166 0.82 0.99 12.93
C GLN A 166 1.87 1.57 11.98
N GLU A 167 2.66 0.73 11.33
CA GLU A 167 3.70 1.07 10.37
C GLU A 167 3.14 1.90 9.20
N PHE A 168 1.88 1.72 8.81
CA PHE A 168 1.24 2.57 7.80
C PHE A 168 1.04 4.01 8.30
N VAL A 169 0.74 4.20 9.59
CA VAL A 169 0.68 5.54 10.21
C VAL A 169 2.08 6.14 10.26
N THR A 170 3.07 5.37 10.73
CA THR A 170 4.47 5.80 10.79
C THR A 170 5.00 6.21 9.42
N TYR A 171 4.66 5.48 8.35
CA TYR A 171 4.98 5.84 6.97
C TYR A 171 4.45 7.24 6.62
N PHE A 172 3.18 7.53 6.88
CA PHE A 172 2.60 8.84 6.57
C PHE A 172 3.19 9.97 7.42
N GLN A 173 3.41 9.72 8.71
CA GLN A 173 4.03 10.69 9.61
C GLN A 173 5.46 11.03 9.15
N TYR A 174 6.24 10.02 8.77
CA TYR A 174 7.57 10.20 8.18
C TYR A 174 7.50 11.01 6.88
N VAL A 175 6.65 10.62 5.93
CA VAL A 175 6.58 11.31 4.63
C VAL A 175 6.11 12.76 4.79
N ARG A 176 5.18 13.02 5.72
CA ARG A 176 4.68 14.37 6.00
C ARG A 176 5.72 15.26 6.69
N SER A 177 6.68 14.69 7.41
CA SER A 177 7.74 15.47 8.09
C SER A 177 8.87 15.92 7.14
N LEU A 178 8.97 15.31 5.96
CA LEU A 178 9.96 15.69 4.94
C LEU A 178 9.75 17.13 4.45
N ARG A 179 10.83 17.91 4.45
CA ARG A 179 10.90 19.22 3.80
C ARG A 179 10.94 19.05 2.28
N PHE A 180 10.72 20.14 1.56
CA PHE A 180 10.62 20.14 0.10
C PHE A 180 11.88 19.58 -0.58
N GLU A 181 13.06 19.88 -0.05
CA GLU A 181 14.33 19.49 -0.64
C GLU A 181 14.94 18.25 0.02
N ASP A 182 14.29 17.67 1.02
CA ASP A 182 14.84 16.52 1.73
C ASP A 182 14.98 15.31 0.80
N LYS A 183 16.05 14.55 0.98
CA LYS A 183 16.21 13.23 0.40
C LYS A 183 15.55 12.21 1.35
N PRO A 184 14.47 11.52 0.93
CA PRO A 184 13.86 10.48 1.74
C PRO A 184 14.84 9.33 2.02
N ASP A 185 14.73 8.74 3.20
CA ASP A 185 15.34 7.48 3.58
C ASP A 185 14.43 6.33 3.13
N TYR A 186 14.56 5.96 1.85
CA TYR A 186 13.82 4.86 1.26
C TYR A 186 14.12 3.51 1.95
N SER A 187 15.34 3.36 2.49
CA SER A 187 15.74 2.15 3.19
C SER A 187 14.98 1.99 4.49
N PHE A 188 14.86 3.05 5.29
CA PHE A 188 14.01 3.05 6.50
C PHE A 188 12.57 2.62 6.18
N LEU A 189 11.95 3.21 5.16
CA LEU A 189 10.56 2.88 4.77
C LEU A 189 10.40 1.41 4.35
N ARG A 190 11.36 0.88 3.58
CA ARG A 190 11.34 -0.55 3.18
C ARG A 190 11.59 -1.47 4.36
N HIS A 191 12.58 -1.18 5.21
CA HIS A 191 12.90 -2.02 6.36
C HIS A 191 11.73 -2.10 7.33
N MET A 192 11.06 -0.99 7.62
CA MET A 192 9.85 -0.97 8.46
C MET A 192 8.79 -1.97 7.98
N PHE A 193 8.49 -1.98 6.68
CA PHE A 193 7.51 -2.93 6.12
C PHE A 193 8.03 -4.37 6.05
N ARG A 194 9.34 -4.59 5.85
CA ARG A 194 9.96 -5.92 5.90
C ARG A 194 9.94 -6.50 7.31
N ASP A 195 10.21 -5.69 8.32
CA ASP A 195 10.21 -6.10 9.73
C ASP A 195 8.79 -6.47 10.17
N LEU A 196 7.79 -5.66 9.79
CA LEU A 196 6.38 -6.02 9.97
C LEU A 196 6.03 -7.34 9.27
N PHE A 197 6.48 -7.53 8.03
CA PHE A 197 6.24 -8.75 7.27
C PHE A 197 6.83 -9.99 7.97
N ALA A 198 8.05 -9.88 8.50
CA ALA A 198 8.72 -10.93 9.25
C ALA A 198 8.04 -11.20 10.61
N LYS A 199 7.62 -10.15 11.32
CA LYS A 199 6.91 -10.22 12.61
C LYS A 199 5.58 -10.97 12.50
N GLU A 200 4.85 -10.79 11.41
CA GLU A 200 3.61 -11.53 11.10
C GLU A 200 3.88 -12.99 10.68
N GLY A 201 5.15 -13.40 10.57
CA GLY A 201 5.54 -14.77 10.23
C GLY A 201 5.33 -15.13 8.76
N TRP A 202 5.09 -14.15 7.88
CA TRP A 202 4.89 -14.41 6.45
C TRP A 202 6.19 -14.81 5.75
N ASN A 203 6.05 -15.59 4.67
CA ASN A 203 7.17 -16.00 3.83
C ASN A 203 7.23 -15.11 2.59
N TRP A 204 8.43 -14.68 2.21
CA TRP A 204 8.66 -13.90 0.99
C TRP A 204 8.69 -14.82 -0.24
N ASP A 205 7.52 -15.26 -0.66
CA ASP A 205 7.32 -16.31 -1.67
C ASP A 205 6.81 -15.79 -3.01
N TYR A 206 6.60 -14.47 -3.13
CA TYR A 206 5.95 -13.83 -4.28
C TYR A 206 4.54 -14.36 -4.59
N VAL A 207 3.88 -14.99 -3.62
CA VAL A 207 2.50 -15.47 -3.73
C VAL A 207 1.54 -14.37 -3.29
N PHE A 208 1.16 -13.55 -4.27
CA PHE A 208 0.13 -12.52 -4.11
C PHE A 208 -1.29 -13.10 -4.14
N ASP A 209 -2.28 -12.32 -3.72
CA ASP A 209 -3.70 -12.71 -3.66
C ASP A 209 -4.22 -13.24 -5.02
N TRP A 210 -3.87 -12.57 -6.12
CA TRP A 210 -4.26 -13.00 -7.47
C TRP A 210 -3.59 -14.30 -7.89
N THR A 211 -2.45 -14.67 -7.31
CA THR A 211 -1.76 -15.93 -7.57
C THR A 211 -2.60 -17.10 -7.07
N ILE A 212 -3.12 -16.97 -5.84
CA ILE A 212 -4.00 -17.97 -5.21
C ILE A 212 -5.33 -18.05 -5.96
N LEU A 213 -5.95 -16.92 -6.27
CA LEU A 213 -7.23 -16.89 -6.98
C LEU A 213 -7.14 -17.49 -8.38
N LYS A 214 -6.04 -17.24 -9.12
CA LYS A 214 -5.79 -17.89 -10.42
C LYS A 214 -5.66 -19.40 -10.27
N TYR A 215 -4.93 -19.87 -9.26
CA TYR A 215 -4.78 -21.30 -8.97
C TYR A 215 -6.10 -21.98 -8.63
N GLN A 216 -6.94 -21.36 -7.80
CA GLN A 216 -8.27 -21.90 -7.46
C GLN A 216 -9.17 -22.01 -8.69
N ARG A 217 -9.22 -20.96 -9.54
CA ARG A 217 -10.00 -20.96 -10.78
C ARG A 217 -9.51 -22.00 -11.78
N SER A 218 -8.19 -22.19 -11.92
CA SER A 218 -7.63 -23.17 -12.85
C SER A 218 -7.86 -24.62 -12.41
N ASN A 219 -8.03 -24.87 -11.11
CA ASN A 219 -8.23 -26.23 -10.57
C ASN A 219 -9.70 -26.50 -10.17
N GLY A 220 -10.65 -25.68 -10.62
CA GLY A 220 -12.09 -25.95 -10.44
C GLY A 220 -12.56 -25.95 -8.98
N VAL A 221 -11.85 -25.28 -8.07
CA VAL A 221 -12.35 -25.06 -6.71
C VAL A 221 -13.40 -23.95 -6.80
N GLU A 222 -14.64 -24.32 -7.15
CA GLU A 222 -15.77 -23.41 -7.14
C GLU A 222 -15.97 -22.87 -5.73
N ARG A 223 -16.02 -21.53 -5.61
CA ARG A 223 -16.68 -20.91 -4.45
C ARG A 223 -18.14 -21.36 -4.48
N PRO A 224 -18.74 -21.75 -3.35
CA PRO A 224 -20.19 -21.69 -3.23
C PRO A 224 -20.58 -20.23 -3.46
N LEU A 225 -21.17 -19.95 -4.62
CA LEU A 225 -21.90 -18.72 -4.85
C LEU A 225 -23.11 -18.76 -3.92
N THR A 226 -23.05 -18.05 -2.80
CA THR A 226 -24.28 -17.62 -2.14
C THR A 226 -24.91 -16.55 -3.04
N SER A 227 -25.63 -17.01 -4.06
CA SER A 227 -26.57 -16.21 -4.82
C SER A 227 -27.73 -15.85 -3.89
N THR A 228 -27.64 -14.71 -3.21
CA THR A 228 -28.82 -14.08 -2.63
C THR A 228 -29.29 -12.98 -3.56
N THR A 229 -29.89 -13.39 -4.68
CA THR A 229 -30.95 -12.60 -5.31
C THR A 229 -32.18 -12.70 -4.43
N ALA A 230 -32.36 -11.73 -3.53
CA ALA A 230 -33.64 -11.48 -2.90
C ALA A 230 -33.80 -9.96 -2.72
N ALA A 231 -34.92 -9.45 -3.21
CA ALA A 231 -35.28 -8.05 -3.27
C ALA A 231 -35.18 -7.34 -1.91
N LEU A 232 -34.75 -6.07 -1.95
CA LEU A 232 -34.90 -5.12 -0.85
C LEU A 232 -36.39 -4.82 -0.62
N PRO A 233 -36.82 -4.75 0.64
CA PRO A 233 -37.65 -3.64 1.06
C PRO A 233 -36.95 -2.78 2.12
N ALA A 234 -37.39 -1.53 2.18
CA ALA A 234 -36.80 -0.43 2.90
C ALA A 234 -36.94 -0.50 4.42
N ALA A 235 -36.01 0.19 5.09
CA ALA A 235 -36.09 0.87 6.38
C ALA A 235 -36.50 0.09 7.65
N GLY A 236 -35.61 0.10 8.65
CA GLY A 236 -36.00 0.00 10.06
C GLY A 236 -35.06 -0.80 10.97
N SER A 237 -34.46 -0.11 11.94
CA SER A 237 -33.95 -0.61 13.25
C SER A 237 -32.86 -1.70 13.29
N GLY A 238 -31.72 -1.33 13.88
CA GLY A 238 -30.57 -2.20 14.10
C GLY A 238 -30.84 -3.36 15.06
N LEU A 239 -30.43 -4.56 14.64
CA LEU A 239 -30.36 -5.76 15.47
C LEU A 239 -28.91 -6.29 15.51
N PRO A 240 -28.42 -6.82 16.66
CA PRO A 240 -27.03 -7.29 16.82
C PRO A 240 -26.59 -8.46 15.91
N GLY A 241 -27.51 -9.12 15.21
CA GLY A 241 -27.23 -10.34 14.43
C GLY A 241 -26.47 -10.14 13.12
N GLN A 242 -26.52 -8.95 12.51
CA GLN A 242 -25.83 -8.69 11.23
C GLN A 242 -24.31 -8.57 11.37
N GLN A 243 -23.80 -8.13 12.52
CA GLN A 243 -22.35 -8.04 12.76
C GLN A 243 -21.71 -9.42 12.95
N GLN A 244 -22.41 -10.36 13.58
CA GLN A 244 -21.93 -11.73 13.80
C GLN A 244 -21.81 -12.49 12.47
N GLN A 245 -22.86 -12.47 11.64
CA GLN A 245 -22.85 -13.14 10.33
C GLN A 245 -21.78 -12.59 9.38
N LEU A 246 -21.55 -11.27 9.38
CA LEU A 246 -20.48 -10.65 8.59
C LEU A 246 -19.08 -11.02 9.11
N ALA A 247 -18.92 -11.28 10.40
CA ALA A 247 -17.67 -11.75 11.00
C ALA A 247 -17.41 -13.23 10.65
N ASP A 248 -18.44 -14.07 10.71
CA ASP A 248 -18.37 -15.50 10.40
C ASP A 248 -18.01 -15.74 8.92
N VAL A 249 -18.63 -14.99 7.99
CA VAL A 249 -18.31 -15.05 6.56
C VAL A 249 -16.87 -14.61 6.28
N LYS A 250 -16.36 -13.60 7.00
CA LYS A 250 -14.95 -13.18 6.92
C LYS A 250 -13.99 -14.21 7.51
N GLY A 251 -14.39 -14.90 8.57
CA GLY A 251 -13.64 -16.00 9.19
C GLY A 251 -13.49 -17.19 8.24
N ALA A 252 -14.59 -17.62 7.63
CA ALA A 252 -14.59 -18.71 6.66
C ALA A 252 -13.74 -18.40 5.41
N ALA A 253 -13.87 -17.19 4.85
CA ALA A 253 -13.07 -16.77 3.70
C ALA A 253 -11.56 -16.73 3.98
N ARG A 254 -11.17 -16.40 5.23
CA ARG A 254 -9.76 -16.43 5.68
C ARG A 254 -9.22 -17.87 5.79
N GLN A 255 -10.01 -18.79 6.32
CA GLN A 255 -9.62 -20.20 6.44
C GLN A 255 -9.48 -20.88 5.07
N ASP A 256 -10.43 -20.62 4.16
CA ASP A 256 -10.41 -21.15 2.79
C ASP A 256 -9.18 -20.65 2.00
N SER A 257 -8.87 -19.35 2.11
CA SER A 257 -7.66 -18.77 1.49
C SER A 257 -6.37 -19.36 2.06
N ALA A 258 -6.32 -19.66 3.36
CA ALA A 258 -5.16 -20.27 4.00
C ALA A 258 -4.96 -21.74 3.56
N GLN A 259 -6.04 -22.50 3.36
CA GLN A 259 -5.98 -23.86 2.82
C GLN A 259 -5.52 -23.85 1.36
N ALA A 260 -6.08 -22.98 0.52
CA ALA A 260 -5.67 -22.85 -0.88
C ALA A 260 -4.20 -22.45 -1.02
N TYR A 261 -3.71 -21.56 -0.16
CA TYR A 261 -2.29 -21.20 -0.11
C TYR A 261 -1.40 -22.42 0.24
N LYS A 262 -1.79 -23.23 1.24
CA LYS A 262 -1.04 -24.46 1.59
C LYS A 262 -1.00 -25.45 0.43
N GLN A 263 -2.13 -25.64 -0.27
CA GLN A 263 -2.22 -26.52 -1.44
C GLN A 263 -1.39 -26.02 -2.63
N TYR A 264 -1.44 -24.71 -2.91
CA TYR A 264 -0.60 -24.10 -3.94
C TYR A 264 0.87 -24.32 -3.62
N ARG A 265 1.27 -24.05 -2.37
CA ARG A 265 2.66 -24.14 -1.93
C ARG A 265 3.20 -25.57 -2.00
N SER A 266 2.47 -26.55 -1.47
CA SER A 266 2.92 -27.95 -1.52
C SER A 266 3.12 -28.43 -2.97
N ARG A 267 2.26 -27.99 -3.89
CA ARG A 267 2.39 -28.32 -5.32
C ARG A 267 3.50 -27.55 -6.02
N ALA A 268 3.72 -26.28 -5.67
CA ALA A 268 4.81 -25.47 -6.21
C ALA A 268 6.18 -25.98 -5.74
N GLU A 269 6.31 -26.39 -4.47
CA GLU A 269 7.53 -26.99 -3.89
C GLU A 269 7.87 -28.33 -4.57
N LEU A 270 6.86 -29.11 -5.01
CA LEU A 270 7.05 -30.32 -5.80
C LEU A 270 7.51 -30.06 -7.25
N GLN A 271 7.24 -28.87 -7.81
CA GLN A 271 7.55 -28.53 -9.20
C GLN A 271 8.85 -27.71 -9.36
N GLN A 272 9.24 -26.93 -8.34
CA GLN A 272 10.50 -26.18 -8.32
C GLN A 272 11.05 -26.06 -6.89
N PRO A 273 12.09 -26.82 -6.51
CA PRO A 273 12.72 -26.66 -5.21
C PRO A 273 13.59 -25.38 -5.20
N GLY A 274 13.28 -24.45 -4.30
CA GLY A 274 14.25 -23.42 -3.90
C GLY A 274 14.10 -22.00 -4.45
N ALA A 275 12.89 -21.41 -4.43
CA ALA A 275 12.81 -19.94 -4.40
C ALA A 275 13.35 -19.46 -3.05
N ALA A 276 14.66 -19.14 -3.00
CA ALA A 276 15.32 -18.69 -1.79
C ALA A 276 14.63 -17.43 -1.26
N ASP A 277 14.19 -17.47 0.01
CA ASP A 277 13.77 -16.28 0.74
C ASP A 277 15.01 -15.38 0.93
N PRO A 278 15.09 -14.22 0.25
CA PRO A 278 16.24 -13.34 0.37
C PRO A 278 16.38 -12.73 1.78
N TYR A 279 15.39 -12.94 2.66
CA TYR A 279 15.36 -12.42 4.03
C TYR A 279 15.37 -13.50 5.12
N SER A 280 15.78 -14.73 4.79
CA SER A 280 15.92 -15.82 5.78
C SER A 280 16.77 -15.43 7.01
N GLN A 281 17.77 -14.56 6.83
CA GLN A 281 18.62 -14.02 7.89
C GLN A 281 17.91 -13.03 8.82
N SER A 282 17.01 -12.18 8.30
CA SER A 282 16.20 -11.26 9.12
C SER A 282 15.25 -12.02 10.04
N ARG A 283 14.78 -13.18 9.59
CA ARG A 283 13.93 -14.09 10.37
C ARG A 283 14.67 -14.71 11.56
N GLN A 284 15.94 -15.07 11.38
CA GLN A 284 16.78 -15.57 12.47
C GLN A 284 17.06 -14.50 13.54
N ARG A 285 17.18 -13.23 13.12
CA ARG A 285 17.33 -12.10 14.05
C ARG A 285 16.03 -11.83 14.83
N ALA A 286 14.88 -11.81 14.16
CA ALA A 286 13.58 -11.60 14.81
C ALA A 286 13.20 -12.77 15.75
N ALA A 287 13.62 -14.00 15.45
CA ALA A 287 13.40 -15.16 16.31
C ALA A 287 14.32 -15.19 17.54
N ALA A 288 15.47 -14.52 17.49
CA ALA A 288 16.41 -14.41 18.62
C ALA A 288 16.02 -13.31 19.62
N ASP A 289 15.12 -12.40 19.25
CA ASP A 289 14.78 -11.19 20.01
C ASP A 289 13.37 -11.25 20.62
N VAL A 290 13.01 -12.40 21.19
CA VAL A 290 11.82 -12.54 22.03
C VAL A 290 12.22 -12.50 23.51
N PRO A 291 12.34 -11.32 24.15
CA PRO A 291 12.22 -11.23 25.60
C PRO A 291 10.75 -11.41 26.00
N GLY A 292 10.54 -12.23 27.02
CA GLY A 292 9.25 -12.43 27.66
C GLY A 292 8.60 -11.12 28.12
N ARG A 293 7.26 -11.14 28.17
CA ARG A 293 6.40 -10.11 28.74
C ARG A 293 6.98 -9.53 30.05
N SER A 294 7.53 -8.32 29.99
CA SER A 294 7.50 -7.27 31.04
C SER A 294 8.41 -6.11 30.59
N SER A 295 8.14 -4.88 31.06
CA SER A 295 9.03 -3.69 30.98
C SER A 295 8.85 -2.68 29.83
N ALA A 296 7.68 -2.61 29.17
CA ALA A 296 7.31 -1.41 28.39
C ALA A 296 6.54 -0.36 29.23
N ALA A 297 6.18 -0.68 30.48
CA ALA A 297 5.36 0.18 31.34
C ALA A 297 6.17 1.02 32.35
N GLU A 298 7.48 0.81 32.49
CA GLU A 298 8.30 1.49 33.51
C GLU A 298 8.99 2.76 33.00
N HIS A 299 9.27 2.87 31.69
CA HIS A 299 9.89 4.07 31.13
C HIS A 299 8.95 5.28 30.97
N ALA A 300 7.63 5.08 31.04
CA ALA A 300 6.65 6.16 30.92
C ALA A 300 6.37 6.91 32.24
N LYS A 301 6.86 6.41 33.38
CA LYS A 301 6.67 7.05 34.70
C LYS A 301 7.82 7.94 35.16
N GLN A 302 8.94 7.95 34.43
CA GLN A 302 10.15 8.65 34.87
C GLN A 302 10.31 10.05 34.25
N VAL A 303 9.40 10.45 33.35
CA VAL A 303 9.45 11.76 32.67
C VAL A 303 8.47 12.79 33.27
N GLU A 304 7.51 12.37 34.11
CA GLU A 304 6.55 13.29 34.75
C GLU A 304 7.06 13.94 36.06
N HIS A 305 8.23 13.55 36.57
CA HIS A 305 8.73 14.03 37.87
C HIS A 305 9.79 15.15 37.77
N GLU A 306 10.12 15.63 36.58
CA GLU A 306 11.11 16.70 36.36
C GLU A 306 10.51 18.06 35.97
N PHE A 307 9.18 18.21 36.04
CA PHE A 307 8.50 19.48 35.70
C PHE A 307 7.82 20.21 36.89
N TYR A 308 8.01 19.75 38.13
CA TYR A 308 7.43 20.38 39.32
C TYR A 308 8.33 20.35 40.58
N VAL A 309 9.60 20.74 40.44
CA VAL A 309 10.40 21.28 41.57
C VAL A 309 11.24 22.44 41.07
#